data_AF-A0A6I8R4E5-F1
#
_entry.id   AF-A0A6I8R4E5-F1
#
_cell.length_a   1.000
_cell.length_b   1.000
_cell.length_c   1.000
_cell.angle_alpha   90.00
_cell.angle_beta   90.00
_cell.angle_gamma   90.00
#
_symmetry.space_group_name_H-M   'P 1'
#
loop_
_entity.id
_entity.type
_entity.pdbx_description
1 polymer ?
#
loop_
_entity_poly.entity_id
_entity_poly.type
_entity_poly.pdbx_seq_one_letter_code
_entity_poly.pdbx_strand_id
1 'polypeptide(L)'
;MGQWLGLSSAPVEEDDGSVFVAKEEDFKDSQRIRGTVKDREVVIFHHEGQYHALDLRCYHAGGPLHLGDIEDIAGQTCVICPWHNYTIALATGEGLYQGTDPLDPLRTKKWFSKGVKQRIHKVNVKNGGVYVTLSDTSIRCDSDDYACEKLKESENTVIKP
;
A
#
# COMPACT_ATOMS: atom_id res chain seq x y z
N MET A 1 -17.23 34.90 -21.76
CA MET A 1 -16.81 33.49 -21.84
C MET A 1 -15.75 33.26 -20.77
N GLY A 2 -16.09 32.55 -19.68
CA GLY A 2 -15.20 32.33 -18.54
C GLY A 2 -14.18 31.24 -18.83
N GLN A 3 -12.91 31.56 -18.60
CA GLN A 3 -11.77 30.68 -18.80
C GLN A 3 -11.58 29.83 -17.54
N TRP A 4 -11.75 28.52 -17.67
CA TRP A 4 -11.45 27.55 -16.62
C TRP A 4 -9.94 27.29 -16.61
N LEU A 5 -9.25 27.75 -15.57
CA LEU A 5 -7.87 27.35 -15.29
C LEU A 5 -7.91 26.15 -14.34
N GLY A 6 -7.62 24.97 -14.88
CA GLY A 6 -7.40 23.75 -14.09
C GLY A 6 -6.09 23.88 -13.31
N LEU A 7 -6.19 23.88 -11.98
CA LEU A 7 -5.04 23.77 -11.10
C LEU A 7 -4.60 22.30 -11.03
N SER A 8 -3.64 21.94 -11.87
CA SER A 8 -2.76 20.80 -11.64
C SER A 8 -1.65 21.26 -10.68
N SER A 9 -1.86 21.16 -9.37
CA SER A 9 -0.77 21.39 -8.42
C SER A 9 0.05 20.11 -8.25
N ALA A 10 1.32 20.18 -8.59
CA ALA A 10 2.31 19.16 -8.23
C ALA A 10 2.27 18.92 -6.70
N PRO A 11 2.67 17.72 -6.23
CA PRO A 11 2.69 17.42 -4.80
C PRO A 11 3.59 18.43 -4.08
N VAL A 12 3.04 19.13 -3.09
CA VAL A 12 3.81 20.03 -2.22
C VAL A 12 4.55 19.15 -1.23
N GLU A 13 5.88 19.07 -1.36
CA GLU A 13 6.72 18.47 -0.33
C GLU A 13 6.89 19.45 0.83
N GLU A 14 6.74 18.97 2.05
CA GLU A 14 6.99 19.76 3.26
C GLU A 14 8.38 19.48 3.82
N ASP A 15 8.82 20.33 4.74
CA ASP A 15 10.16 20.29 5.37
C ASP A 15 10.45 18.95 6.10
N ASP A 16 9.41 18.23 6.51
CA ASP A 16 9.51 16.90 7.13
C ASP A 16 9.57 15.74 6.12
N GLY A 17 9.62 16.05 4.83
CA GLY A 17 9.65 15.07 3.73
C GLY A 17 8.31 14.37 3.49
N SER A 18 7.22 14.84 4.10
CA SER A 18 5.88 14.37 3.80
C SER A 18 5.33 15.00 2.51
N VAL A 19 4.49 14.25 1.81
CA VAL A 19 3.89 14.64 0.54
C VAL A 19 2.38 14.60 0.66
N PHE A 20 1.71 15.68 0.27
CA PHE A 20 0.25 15.73 0.20
C PHE A 20 -0.28 14.72 -0.84
N VAL A 21 -1.21 13.85 -0.43
CA VAL A 21 -1.79 12.85 -1.32
C VAL A 21 -3.26 13.11 -1.63
N ALA A 22 -4.05 13.49 -0.63
CA ALA A 22 -5.48 13.75 -0.77
C ALA A 22 -6.04 14.53 0.41
N LYS A 23 -7.27 15.01 0.30
CA LYS A 23 -8.04 15.51 1.43
C LYS A 23 -8.74 14.36 2.14
N GLU A 24 -9.04 14.53 3.42
CA GLU A 24 -9.84 13.55 4.19
C GLU A 24 -11.24 13.32 3.58
N GLU A 25 -11.82 14.35 2.94
CA GLU A 25 -13.12 14.24 2.28
C GLU A 25 -13.12 13.24 1.11
N ASP A 26 -11.98 13.07 0.44
CA ASP A 26 -11.85 12.16 -0.72
C ASP A 26 -11.98 10.68 -0.31
N PHE A 27 -11.74 10.37 0.97
CA PHE A 27 -11.87 9.02 1.52
C PHE A 27 -13.30 8.67 1.91
N LYS A 28 -14.20 9.65 2.06
CA LYS A 28 -15.61 9.36 2.43
C LYS A 28 -16.31 8.54 1.34
N ASP A 29 -15.99 8.81 0.08
CA ASP A 29 -16.61 8.14 -1.07
C ASP A 29 -15.97 6.79 -1.40
N SER A 30 -14.64 6.68 -1.24
CA SER A 30 -13.85 5.55 -1.74
C SER A 30 -13.29 4.63 -0.67
N GLN A 31 -13.16 5.12 0.58
CA GLN A 31 -12.39 4.53 1.68
C GLN A 31 -10.90 4.27 1.35
N ARG A 32 -10.42 4.68 0.16
CA ARG A 32 -9.05 4.44 -0.28
C ARG A 32 -8.63 5.36 -1.41
N ILE A 33 -7.37 5.78 -1.40
CA ILE A 33 -6.79 6.64 -2.44
C ILE A 33 -5.45 6.09 -2.89
N ARG A 34 -5.16 6.22 -4.18
CA ARG A 34 -3.83 5.99 -4.75
C ARG A 34 -3.02 7.28 -4.75
N GLY A 35 -1.72 7.17 -4.48
CA GLY A 35 -0.80 8.30 -4.52
C GLY A 35 0.54 7.93 -5.13
N THR A 36 1.36 8.95 -5.36
CA THR A 36 2.77 8.81 -5.74
C THR A 36 3.60 9.72 -4.85
N VAL A 37 4.60 9.15 -4.20
CA VAL A 37 5.50 9.86 -3.27
C VAL A 37 6.92 9.56 -3.72
N LYS A 38 7.66 10.56 -4.21
CA LYS A 38 9.06 10.41 -4.67
C LYS A 38 9.27 9.18 -5.58
N ASP A 39 8.45 9.08 -6.63
CA ASP A 39 8.41 7.99 -7.63
C ASP A 39 8.00 6.61 -7.12
N ARG A 40 7.47 6.52 -5.89
CA ARG A 40 6.92 5.30 -5.32
C ARG A 40 5.40 5.35 -5.34
N GLU A 41 4.77 4.37 -5.98
CA GLU A 41 3.30 4.25 -5.97
C GLU A 41 2.82 3.68 -4.63
N VAL A 42 1.87 4.39 -3.99
CA VAL A 42 1.30 4.00 -2.71
C VAL A 42 -0.22 3.92 -2.78
N VAL A 43 -0.81 3.13 -1.88
CA VAL A 43 -2.24 3.14 -1.57
C VAL A 43 -2.44 3.53 -0.13
N ILE A 44 -3.39 4.42 0.12
CA ILE A 44 -3.84 4.81 1.45
C ILE A 44 -5.23 4.21 1.63
N PHE A 45 -5.40 3.39 2.66
CA PHE A 45 -6.70 2.92 3.11
C PHE A 45 -7.16 3.74 4.30
N HIS A 46 -8.45 4.03 4.37
CA HIS A 46 -9.12 4.58 5.53
C HIS A 46 -10.13 3.56 6.02
N HIS A 47 -9.96 3.08 7.25
CA HIS A 47 -10.83 2.08 7.86
C HIS A 47 -10.95 2.36 9.36
N GLU A 48 -12.18 2.36 9.88
CA GLU A 48 -12.47 2.61 11.31
C GLU A 48 -11.78 3.87 11.91
N GLY A 49 -11.68 4.93 11.12
CA GLY A 49 -11.05 6.19 11.54
C GLY A 49 -9.52 6.17 11.54
N GLN A 50 -8.90 5.11 11.02
CA GLN A 50 -7.45 4.97 10.89
C GLN A 50 -7.04 5.01 9.42
N TYR A 51 -5.90 5.65 9.16
CA TYR A 51 -5.29 5.70 7.83
C TYR A 51 -4.05 4.81 7.78
N HIS A 52 -3.93 4.02 6.71
CA HIS A 52 -2.81 3.11 6.49
C HIS A 52 -2.25 3.31 5.08
N ALA A 53 -0.97 3.66 4.96
CA ALA A 53 -0.30 3.76 3.68
C ALA A 53 0.60 2.54 3.45
N LEU A 54 0.47 1.92 2.29
CA LEU A 54 1.27 0.78 1.85
C LEU A 54 1.76 1.01 0.42
N ASP A 55 2.78 0.27 0.01
CA ASP A 55 3.10 0.11 -1.41
C ASP A 55 1.86 -0.32 -2.19
N LEU A 56 1.64 0.26 -3.38
CA LEU A 56 0.45 -0.01 -4.19
C LEU A 56 0.37 -1.46 -4.69
N ARG A 57 1.54 -2.06 -4.94
CA ARG A 57 1.70 -3.36 -5.60
C ARG A 57 1.97 -4.45 -4.57
N CYS A 58 1.19 -5.53 -4.63
CA CYS A 58 1.30 -6.66 -3.71
C CYS A 58 2.68 -7.33 -3.83
N TYR A 59 3.33 -7.57 -2.69
CA TYR A 59 4.64 -8.22 -2.61
C TYR A 59 4.74 -9.60 -3.29
N HIS A 60 3.61 -10.29 -3.49
CA HIS A 60 3.63 -11.64 -4.07
C HIS A 60 3.96 -11.61 -5.56
N ALA A 61 3.27 -10.76 -6.33
CA ALA A 61 3.33 -10.78 -7.79
C ALA A 61 2.99 -9.42 -8.43
N GLY A 62 2.96 -8.32 -7.67
CA GLY A 62 2.65 -6.98 -8.18
C GLY A 62 1.15 -6.65 -8.30
N GLY A 63 0.28 -7.43 -7.65
CA GLY A 63 -1.17 -7.24 -7.74
C GLY A 63 -1.67 -5.88 -7.20
N PRO A 64 -2.77 -5.34 -7.76
CA PRO A 64 -3.27 -3.99 -7.43
C PRO A 64 -3.98 -3.98 -6.08
N LEU A 65 -3.28 -3.64 -4.99
CA LEU A 65 -3.88 -3.68 -3.64
C LEU A 65 -5.03 -2.71 -3.46
N HIS A 66 -5.03 -1.57 -4.17
CA HIS A 66 -6.15 -0.63 -4.16
C HIS A 66 -7.48 -1.22 -4.64
N LEU A 67 -7.48 -2.37 -5.34
CA LEU A 67 -8.68 -3.09 -5.76
C LEU A 67 -9.03 -4.27 -4.81
N GLY A 68 -8.26 -4.49 -3.74
CA GLY A 68 -8.47 -5.58 -2.81
C GLY A 68 -9.56 -5.31 -1.78
N ASP A 69 -10.22 -6.35 -1.29
CA ASP A 69 -11.21 -6.22 -0.22
C ASP A 69 -10.52 -5.97 1.13
N ILE A 70 -11.21 -5.25 2.02
CA ILE A 70 -10.76 -5.04 3.40
C ILE A 70 -11.56 -5.96 4.31
N GLU A 71 -10.87 -6.78 5.09
CA GLU A 71 -11.47 -7.74 6.02
C GLU A 71 -10.70 -7.79 7.35
N ASP A 72 -11.42 -8.03 8.45
CA ASP A 72 -10.80 -8.28 9.75
C ASP A 72 -10.46 -9.76 9.92
N ILE A 73 -9.16 -10.05 9.90
CA ILE A 73 -8.62 -11.40 9.92
C ILE A 73 -7.65 -11.52 11.10
N ALA A 74 -7.85 -12.54 11.94
CA ALA A 74 -7.02 -12.78 13.12
C ALA A 74 -6.92 -11.57 14.08
N GLY A 75 -7.97 -10.73 14.13
CA GLY A 75 -7.98 -9.51 14.94
C GLY A 75 -7.21 -8.34 14.32
N GLN A 76 -6.88 -8.42 13.03
CA GLN A 76 -6.19 -7.37 12.29
C GLN A 76 -6.97 -7.01 11.03
N THR A 77 -7.14 -5.71 10.77
CA THR A 77 -7.67 -5.24 9.49
C THR A 77 -6.65 -5.51 8.39
N CYS A 78 -7.08 -6.21 7.36
CA CYS A 78 -6.25 -6.69 6.27
C CYS A 78 -6.80 -6.28 4.91
N VAL A 79 -5.91 -6.05 3.95
CA VAL A 79 -6.27 -6.06 2.53
C VAL A 79 -6.05 -7.45 1.95
N ILE A 80 -7.01 -7.93 1.16
CA ILE A 80 -6.92 -9.17 0.39
C ILE A 80 -6.59 -8.84 -1.05
N CYS A 81 -5.39 -9.24 -1.50
CA CYS A 81 -4.98 -8.98 -2.88
C CYS A 81 -5.90 -9.71 -3.89
N PRO A 82 -6.45 -9.01 -4.90
CA PRO A 82 -7.45 -9.60 -5.81
C PRO A 82 -6.89 -10.62 -6.79
N TRP A 83 -5.56 -10.74 -6.93
CA TRP A 83 -4.96 -11.70 -7.86
C TRP A 83 -4.84 -13.11 -7.27
N HIS A 84 -4.40 -13.22 -6.01
CA HIS A 84 -4.05 -14.50 -5.40
C HIS A 84 -4.49 -14.63 -3.94
N ASN A 85 -5.37 -13.74 -3.47
CA ASN A 85 -5.94 -13.72 -2.12
C ASN A 85 -4.90 -13.65 -1.00
N TYR A 86 -3.76 -13.03 -1.27
CA TYR A 86 -2.76 -12.77 -0.24
C TYR A 86 -3.31 -11.74 0.75
N THR A 87 -3.43 -12.15 2.02
CA THR A 87 -3.90 -11.32 3.13
C THR A 87 -2.74 -10.53 3.71
N ILE A 88 -2.86 -9.20 3.77
CA ILE A 88 -1.83 -8.30 4.27
C ILE A 88 -2.41 -7.41 5.36
N ALA A 89 -1.86 -7.48 6.57
CA ALA A 89 -2.27 -6.60 7.67
C ALA A 89 -1.92 -5.14 7.37
N LEU A 90 -2.90 -4.24 7.42
CA LEU A 90 -2.72 -2.82 7.05
C LEU A 90 -1.77 -2.09 8.01
N ALA A 91 -1.85 -2.40 9.31
CA ALA A 91 -1.08 -1.71 10.33
C ALA A 91 0.41 -2.11 10.37
N THR A 92 0.74 -3.33 9.95
CA THR A 92 2.11 -3.89 10.10
C THR A 92 2.76 -4.31 8.78
N GLY A 93 1.98 -4.48 7.71
CA GLY A 93 2.48 -5.00 6.43
C GLY A 93 2.76 -6.50 6.43
N GLU A 94 2.33 -7.21 7.47
CA GLU A 94 2.56 -8.65 7.59
C GLU A 94 1.71 -9.46 6.61
N GLY A 95 2.33 -10.44 5.96
CA GLY A 95 1.62 -11.41 5.13
C GLY A 95 1.03 -12.54 5.98
N LEU A 96 -0.29 -12.61 6.09
CA LEU A 96 -0.97 -13.63 6.88
C LEU A 96 -1.34 -14.86 6.03
N TYR A 97 -1.34 -16.03 6.67
CA TYR A 97 -1.79 -17.28 6.05
C TYR A 97 -2.42 -18.24 7.06
N GLN A 98 -3.33 -19.08 6.58
CA GLN A 98 -3.83 -20.20 7.38
C GLN A 98 -2.93 -21.42 7.24
N GLY A 99 -2.53 -21.99 8.37
CA GLY A 99 -1.73 -23.21 8.44
C GLY A 99 -2.18 -24.11 9.57
N THR A 100 -1.52 -25.24 9.74
CA THR A 100 -1.66 -26.10 10.91
C THR A 100 -0.34 -26.13 11.66
N ASP A 101 -0.39 -25.98 12.97
CA ASP A 101 0.77 -26.19 13.82
C ASP A 101 1.12 -27.70 13.82
N PRO A 102 2.33 -28.12 13.42
CA PRO A 102 2.73 -29.53 13.46
C PRO A 102 2.68 -30.13 14.87
N LEU A 103 2.76 -29.30 15.91
CA LEU A 103 2.67 -29.71 17.32
C LEU A 103 1.24 -29.75 17.85
N ASP A 104 0.25 -29.23 17.11
CA ASP A 104 -1.17 -29.34 17.46
C ASP A 104 -1.71 -30.71 17.00
N PRO A 105 -2.00 -31.66 17.92
CA PRO A 105 -2.49 -32.99 17.55
C PRO A 105 -3.86 -32.95 16.87
N LEU A 106 -4.64 -31.87 17.07
CA LEU A 106 -5.94 -31.68 16.43
C LEU A 106 -5.82 -31.09 15.02
N ARG A 107 -4.60 -30.70 14.60
CA ARG A 107 -4.32 -30.05 13.31
C ARG A 107 -5.28 -28.89 13.02
N THR A 108 -5.57 -28.10 14.05
CA THR A 108 -6.49 -26.97 13.93
C THR A 108 -5.88 -25.94 13.00
N LYS A 109 -6.67 -25.43 12.05
CA LYS A 109 -6.23 -24.30 11.22
C LYS A 109 -6.14 -23.06 12.08
N LYS A 110 -4.97 -22.42 12.06
CA LYS A 110 -4.69 -21.15 12.75
C LYS A 110 -4.10 -20.16 11.75
N TRP A 111 -4.21 -18.89 12.08
CA TRP A 111 -3.54 -17.82 11.34
C TRP A 111 -2.09 -17.68 11.81
N PHE A 112 -1.19 -17.51 10.85
CA PHE A 112 0.24 -17.33 11.05
C PHE A 112 0.72 -16.13 10.22
N SER A 113 1.83 -15.54 10.63
CA SER A 113 2.49 -14.45 9.94
C SER A 113 3.74 -14.94 9.19
N LYS A 114 3.95 -14.42 7.98
CA LYS A 114 5.21 -14.54 7.21
C LYS A 114 6.22 -13.45 7.57
N GLY A 115 5.95 -12.65 8.60
CA GLY A 115 6.64 -11.40 8.90
C GLY A 115 6.20 -10.26 7.97
N VAL A 116 6.88 -9.12 8.08
CA VAL A 116 6.62 -7.93 7.25
C VAL A 116 7.00 -8.24 5.80
N LYS A 117 6.01 -8.17 4.91
CA LYS A 117 6.14 -8.50 3.49
C LYS A 117 5.74 -7.35 2.59
N GLN A 118 4.82 -6.52 3.04
CA GLN A 118 4.39 -5.31 2.38
C GLN A 118 4.93 -4.10 3.14
N ARG A 119 5.64 -3.19 2.47
CA ARG A 119 6.12 -1.97 3.11
C ARG A 119 4.95 -1.05 3.46
N ILE A 120 4.93 -0.61 4.71
CA ILE A 120 4.05 0.44 5.21
C ILE A 120 4.78 1.79 5.24
N HIS A 121 4.02 2.86 5.14
CA HIS A 121 4.50 4.24 5.19
C HIS A 121 3.77 5.02 6.27
N LYS A 122 4.38 6.12 6.71
CA LYS A 122 3.78 6.97 7.73
C LYS A 122 2.72 7.85 7.09
N VAL A 123 1.53 7.86 7.69
CA VAL A 123 0.47 8.81 7.34
C VAL A 123 0.42 9.91 8.40
N ASN A 124 0.33 11.16 7.96
CA ASN A 124 0.09 12.32 8.81
C ASN A 124 -1.15 13.05 8.31
N VAL A 125 -2.07 13.36 9.23
CA VAL A 125 -3.31 14.07 8.91
C VAL A 125 -3.27 15.43 9.59
N LYS A 126 -3.39 16.50 8.80
CA LYS A 126 -3.40 17.86 9.32
C LYS A 126 -4.23 18.79 8.45
N ASN A 127 -5.00 19.65 9.10
CA ASN A 127 -5.84 20.65 8.43
C ASN A 127 -6.74 20.07 7.32
N GLY A 128 -7.28 18.86 7.52
CA GLY A 128 -8.12 18.17 6.52
C GLY A 128 -7.36 17.53 5.36
N GLY A 129 -6.02 17.57 5.37
CA GLY A 129 -5.15 16.95 4.37
C GLY A 129 -4.47 15.69 4.90
N VAL A 130 -4.33 14.70 4.03
CA VAL A 130 -3.63 13.43 4.26
C VAL A 130 -2.29 13.47 3.54
N TYR A 131 -1.22 13.32 4.31
CA TYR A 131 0.17 13.39 3.87
C TYR A 131 0.85 12.04 4.12
N VAL A 132 1.74 11.64 3.23
CA VAL A 132 2.50 10.39 3.36
C VAL A 132 4.00 10.69 3.38
N THR A 133 4.70 10.10 4.34
CA THR A 133 6.16 10.07 4.40
C THR A 133 6.63 8.64 4.16
N LEU A 134 7.49 8.45 3.16
CA LEU A 134 8.07 7.13 2.87
C LEU A 134 8.86 6.62 4.08
N SER A 135 8.75 5.32 4.32
CA SER A 135 9.52 4.62 5.34
C SER A 135 10.94 4.35 4.86
N ASP A 136 11.84 4.09 5.80
CA ASP A 136 13.24 3.79 5.49
C ASP A 136 13.35 2.55 4.59
N THR A 137 13.97 2.75 3.43
CA THR A 137 14.19 1.71 2.41
C THR A 137 15.55 1.02 2.55
N SER A 138 16.36 1.37 3.57
CA SER A 138 17.63 0.71 3.87
C SER A 138 17.46 -0.77 4.23
N ILE A 139 16.32 -1.12 4.86
CA ILE A 139 15.92 -2.49 5.16
C ILE A 139 15.00 -2.98 4.05
N ARG A 140 15.42 -4.04 3.35
CA ARG A 140 14.65 -4.66 2.26
C ARG A 140 13.28 -5.16 2.76
N CYS A 141 12.26 -4.93 1.95
CA CYS A 141 10.93 -5.54 2.05
C CYS A 141 10.56 -6.20 0.72
N ASP A 142 9.83 -7.31 0.73
CA ASP A 142 9.50 -8.06 -0.49
C ASP A 142 8.72 -7.19 -1.51
N SER A 143 7.88 -6.26 -1.07
CA SER A 143 7.18 -5.34 -1.96
C SER A 143 8.07 -4.33 -2.70
N ASP A 144 9.33 -4.13 -2.27
CA ASP A 144 10.26 -3.21 -2.94
C ASP A 144 10.53 -3.60 -4.39
N ASP A 145 10.48 -4.89 -4.71
CA ASP A 145 10.66 -5.41 -6.07
C ASP A 145 9.59 -4.87 -7.05
N TYR A 146 8.46 -4.37 -6.55
CA TYR A 146 7.33 -3.87 -7.34
C TYR A 146 7.02 -2.38 -7.12
N ALA A 147 7.81 -1.68 -6.31
CA ALA A 147 7.44 -0.36 -5.82
C ALA A 147 7.92 0.82 -6.68
N CYS A 148 8.86 0.58 -7.61
CA CYS A 148 9.36 1.60 -8.54
C CYS A 148 9.19 1.14 -9.99
N GLU A 149 8.82 2.06 -10.89
CA GLU A 149 8.61 1.79 -12.32
C GLU A 149 9.87 1.34 -13.11
N LYS A 150 11.03 1.16 -12.47
CA LYS A 150 12.30 0.78 -13.12
C LYS A 150 12.26 -0.57 -13.85
N LEU A 151 11.19 -1.36 -13.69
CA LEU A 151 10.97 -2.59 -14.46
C LEU A 151 10.48 -2.37 -15.90
N LYS A 152 10.11 -1.14 -16.30
CA LYS A 152 9.68 -0.86 -17.70
C LYS A 152 10.83 -0.60 -18.68
N GLU A 153 12.07 -0.46 -18.20
CA GLU A 153 13.20 -0.02 -19.04
C GLU A 153 14.12 -1.18 -19.51
N SER A 154 13.99 -2.38 -18.94
CA SER A 154 14.76 -3.56 -19.37
C SER A 154 14.10 -4.40 -20.48
N GLU A 155 12.84 -4.15 -20.82
CA GLU A 155 12.15 -4.87 -21.91
C GLU A 155 12.23 -4.17 -23.28
N ASN A 156 12.76 -2.95 -23.35
CA ASN A 156 12.77 -2.14 -24.59
C ASN A 156 14.16 -1.97 -25.26
N THR A 157 15.18 -2.73 -24.82
CA THR A 157 16.52 -2.73 -25.44
C THR A 157 16.90 -4.02 -26.17
N VAL A 158 15.94 -4.92 -26.43
CA VAL A 158 16.18 -5.99 -27.41
C VAL A 158 16.05 -5.40 -28.82
N ILE A 159 17.16 -4.84 -29.30
CA ILE A 159 17.40 -4.67 -30.74
C ILE A 159 17.32 -6.08 -31.34
N LYS A 160 16.22 -6.35 -32.05
CA LYS A 160 16.12 -7.53 -32.90
C LYS A 160 17.14 -7.38 -34.04
N PRO A 161 17.94 -8.43 -34.34
CA PRO A 161 18.88 -8.41 -35.45
C PRO A 161 18.19 -8.26 -36.81
#